data_AF-A0A100HQP6-F1
#
_entry.id   AF-A0A100HQP6-F1
#
_cell.length_a   1.000
_cell.length_b   1.000
_cell.length_c   1.000
_cell.angle_alpha   90.00
_cell.angle_beta   90.00
_cell.angle_gamma   90.00
#
_symmetry.space_group_name_H-M   'P 1'
#
loop_
_entity.id
_entity.type
_entity.pdbx_description
1 polymer ?
#
loop_
_entity_poly.entity_id
_entity_poly.type
_entity_poly.pdbx_seq_one_letter_code
_entity_poly.pdbx_strand_id
1 'polypeptide(L)'
;MDKKKRSETLDLIGHVPFGVAGIYSITNRLTGQVYVGSALCVRGRWATHIWRLRRGNHHSRRLQGAWTRDGETQFAFALLEQVTAEQHLLTIEQAWINFLRAYAPRGGYNTSPLAGSTRGIKKTPDQIERHRQQMHESAHPYFVKHPDGRTELVPNIGLFAQANGLSASNLRRVGAGQQAMHKGYWCRKATEQERRSFLA
;
A
#
# COMPACT_ATOMS: atom_id res chain seq x y z
N MET A 1 2.78 -9.90 -15.01
CA MET A 1 3.96 -9.73 -14.14
C MET A 1 5.07 -10.58 -14.73
N ASP A 2 6.19 -9.98 -15.10
CA ASP A 2 7.24 -10.60 -15.89
C ASP A 2 7.89 -11.79 -15.17
N LYS A 3 8.08 -12.93 -15.86
CA LYS A 3 8.66 -14.15 -15.28
C LYS A 3 10.10 -13.93 -14.81
N LYS A 4 10.84 -13.03 -15.48
CA LYS A 4 12.23 -12.69 -15.13
C LYS A 4 12.33 -11.99 -13.77
N LYS A 5 11.47 -11.00 -13.52
CA LYS A 5 11.37 -10.30 -12.22
C LYS A 5 10.96 -11.22 -11.08
N ARG A 6 10.17 -12.26 -11.36
CA ARG A 6 9.78 -13.25 -10.35
C ARG A 6 10.98 -14.11 -9.92
N SER A 7 11.87 -14.49 -10.84
CA SER A 7 13.10 -15.25 -10.53
C SER A 7 14.05 -14.44 -9.66
N GLU A 8 14.39 -13.21 -10.06
CA GLU A 8 15.32 -12.33 -9.33
C GLU A 8 14.82 -12.02 -7.91
N THR A 9 13.51 -11.87 -7.74
CA THR A 9 12.89 -11.65 -6.43
C THR A 9 13.04 -12.87 -5.52
N LEU A 10 13.07 -14.09 -6.06
CA LEU A 10 13.25 -15.32 -5.27
C LEU A 10 14.69 -15.47 -4.77
N ASP A 11 15.67 -15.05 -5.59
CA ASP A 11 17.08 -15.10 -5.23
C ASP A 11 17.40 -14.15 -4.05
N LEU A 12 16.70 -13.02 -3.95
CA LEU A 12 16.82 -12.05 -2.85
C LEU A 12 16.20 -12.53 -1.53
N ILE A 13 15.22 -13.43 -1.57
CA ILE A 13 14.37 -13.76 -0.41
C ILE A 13 14.90 -14.97 0.39
N GLY A 14 15.86 -15.72 -0.15
CA GLY A 14 16.34 -16.96 0.47
C GLY A 14 15.26 -18.05 0.55
N HIS A 15 15.67 -19.26 0.93
CA HIS A 15 14.82 -20.46 0.95
C HIS A 15 13.89 -20.52 2.18
N VAL A 16 13.13 -19.45 2.44
CA VAL A 16 12.06 -19.50 3.46
C VAL A 16 10.85 -20.23 2.86
N PRO A 17 10.34 -21.30 3.51
CA PRO A 17 9.15 -21.99 3.06
C PRO A 17 7.94 -21.05 2.93
N PHE A 18 7.01 -21.40 2.03
CA PHE A 18 5.73 -20.68 1.96
C PHE A 18 4.94 -20.86 3.25
N GLY A 19 4.19 -19.84 3.65
CA GLY A 19 3.32 -19.90 4.84
C GLY A 19 4.04 -19.74 6.18
N VAL A 20 5.33 -19.41 6.18
CA VAL A 20 6.06 -19.15 7.43
C VAL A 20 5.66 -17.80 8.00
N ALA A 21 5.08 -17.84 9.21
CA ALA A 21 4.88 -16.70 10.08
C ALA A 21 6.14 -16.44 10.91
N GLY A 22 6.48 -15.18 11.15
CA GLY A 22 7.69 -14.84 11.89
C GLY A 22 8.10 -13.38 11.83
N ILE A 23 9.23 -13.13 12.47
CA ILE A 23 9.96 -11.86 12.46
C ILE A 23 11.05 -11.92 11.40
N TYR A 24 11.18 -10.85 10.64
CA TYR A 24 12.16 -10.74 9.57
C TYR A 24 12.93 -9.43 9.63
N SER A 25 14.07 -9.41 8.94
CA SER A 25 14.87 -8.22 8.70
C SER A 25 14.98 -7.87 7.22
N ILE A 26 15.26 -6.59 6.96
CA ILE A 26 15.80 -6.07 5.71
C ILE A 26 17.03 -5.25 6.09
N THR A 27 18.22 -5.77 5.84
CA THR A 27 19.49 -5.19 6.30
C THR A 27 20.27 -4.63 5.13
N ASN A 28 20.70 -3.37 5.25
CA ASN A 28 21.66 -2.78 4.33
C ASN A 28 23.07 -3.30 4.66
N ARG A 29 23.68 -4.04 3.74
CA ARG A 29 25.00 -4.65 3.91
C ARG A 29 26.13 -3.62 3.97
N LEU A 30 25.95 -2.43 3.41
CA LEU A 30 26.97 -1.37 3.45
C LEU A 30 27.03 -0.68 4.81
N THR A 31 25.89 -0.44 5.43
CA THR A 31 25.79 0.37 6.66
C THR A 31 25.50 -0.46 7.91
N GLY A 32 25.06 -1.70 7.76
CA GLY A 32 24.55 -2.54 8.85
C GLY A 32 23.18 -2.13 9.37
N GLN A 33 22.58 -1.06 8.85
CA GLN A 33 21.25 -0.59 9.28
C GLN A 33 20.17 -1.57 8.86
N VAL A 34 19.15 -1.73 9.72
CA VAL A 34 18.13 -2.77 9.55
C VAL A 34 16.70 -2.24 9.68
N TYR A 35 15.79 -2.79 8.87
CA TYR A 35 14.35 -2.75 9.12
C TYR A 35 13.92 -4.08 9.71
N VAL A 36 13.12 -4.07 10.78
CA VAL A 36 12.51 -5.26 11.38
C VAL A 36 11.00 -5.19 11.18
N GLY A 37 10.39 -6.33 10.85
CA GLY A 37 8.94 -6.44 10.79
C GLY A 37 8.45 -7.85 11.10
N SER A 38 7.15 -7.98 11.35
CA SER A 38 6.47 -9.26 11.52
C SER A 38 5.48 -9.55 10.38
N ALA A 39 5.19 -10.83 10.13
CA ALA A 39 4.16 -11.26 9.19
C ALA A 39 3.68 -12.69 9.45
N LEU A 40 2.46 -13.02 9.00
CA LEU A 40 1.98 -14.42 8.90
C LEU A 40 2.55 -15.16 7.70
N CYS A 41 3.05 -14.42 6.72
CA CYS A 41 3.72 -14.97 5.55
C CYS A 41 4.88 -14.03 5.21
N VAL A 42 6.06 -14.35 5.76
CA VAL A 42 7.27 -13.53 5.64
C VAL A 42 7.66 -13.34 4.17
N ARG A 43 7.62 -14.41 3.37
CA ARG A 43 7.89 -14.35 1.92
C ARG A 43 6.95 -13.40 1.16
N GLY A 44 5.65 -13.48 1.42
CA GLY A 44 4.66 -12.58 0.81
C GLY A 44 4.88 -11.13 1.24
N ARG A 45 5.27 -10.93 2.51
CA ARG A 45 5.58 -9.60 3.03
C ARG A 45 6.81 -9.01 2.35
N TRP A 46 7.91 -9.75 2.23
CA TRP A 46 9.11 -9.31 1.52
C TRP A 46 8.85 -8.97 0.06
N ALA A 47 8.09 -9.80 -0.67
CA ALA A 47 7.70 -9.48 -2.04
C ALA A 47 6.97 -8.14 -2.14
N THR A 48 6.11 -7.83 -1.15
CA THR A 48 5.42 -6.54 -1.05
C THR A 48 6.40 -5.40 -0.79
N HIS A 49 7.36 -5.58 0.13
CA HIS A 49 8.41 -4.59 0.41
C HIS A 49 9.21 -4.28 -0.85
N ILE A 50 9.75 -5.30 -1.53
CA ILE A 50 10.54 -5.16 -2.76
C ILE A 50 9.73 -4.45 -3.85
N TRP A 51 8.48 -4.88 -4.08
CA TRP A 51 7.61 -4.23 -5.05
C TRP A 51 7.39 -2.75 -4.75
N ARG A 52 7.18 -2.38 -3.48
CA ARG A 52 7.00 -0.98 -3.08
C ARG A 52 8.28 -0.16 -3.22
N LEU A 53 9.41 -0.73 -2.81
CA LEU A 53 10.74 -0.09 -2.88
C LEU A 53 11.11 0.22 -4.33
N ARG A 54 10.92 -0.74 -5.24
CA ARG A 54 11.13 -0.56 -6.69
C ARG A 54 10.21 0.49 -7.32
N ARG A 55 9.06 0.79 -6.70
CA ARG A 55 8.11 1.81 -7.17
C ARG A 55 8.24 3.15 -6.45
N GLY A 56 9.19 3.29 -5.51
CA GLY A 56 9.36 4.53 -4.76
C GLY A 56 8.22 4.84 -3.78
N ASN A 57 7.39 3.86 -3.42
CA ASN A 57 6.18 4.08 -2.59
C ASN A 57 6.17 3.27 -1.30
N HIS A 58 7.35 2.91 -0.79
CA HIS A 58 7.49 2.20 0.47
C HIS A 58 7.12 3.09 1.68
N HIS A 59 6.48 2.52 2.71
CA HIS A 59 5.98 3.27 3.87
C HIS A 59 7.09 3.82 4.78
N SER A 60 8.19 3.10 4.94
CA SER A 60 9.40 3.65 5.58
C SER A 60 10.16 4.50 4.57
N ARG A 61 10.07 5.83 4.73
CA ARG A 61 10.82 6.81 3.92
C ARG A 61 12.33 6.64 4.06
N ARG A 62 12.81 6.25 5.26
CA ARG A 62 14.23 6.01 5.54
C ARG A 62 14.75 4.81 4.76
N LEU A 63 14.01 3.69 4.79
CA LEU A 63 14.36 2.51 4.00
C LEU A 63 14.29 2.83 2.50
N GLN A 64 13.26 3.55 2.05
CA GLN A 64 13.14 3.94 0.64
C GLN A 64 14.33 4.78 0.18
N GLY A 65 14.73 5.78 0.97
CA GLY A 65 15.86 6.65 0.64
C GLY A 65 17.18 5.87 0.57
N ALA A 66 17.43 4.99 1.55
CA ALA A 66 18.61 4.14 1.54
C ALA A 66 18.61 3.15 0.35
N TRP A 67 17.46 2.55 0.04
CA TRP A 67 17.30 1.66 -1.11
C TRP A 67 17.60 2.36 -2.44
N THR A 68 17.06 3.56 -2.62
CA THR A 68 17.31 4.36 -3.83
C THR A 68 18.77 4.77 -3.94
N ARG A 69 19.41 5.12 -2.81
CA ARG A 69 20.81 5.57 -2.76
C ARG A 69 21.80 4.43 -2.99
N ASP A 70 21.62 3.32 -2.29
CA ASP A 70 22.64 2.25 -2.19
C ASP A 70 22.40 1.12 -3.19
N GLY A 71 21.18 1.01 -3.72
CA GLY A 71 20.80 -0.02 -4.69
C GLY A 71 20.33 -1.32 -4.05
N GLU A 72 19.45 -2.01 -4.78
CA GLU A 72 18.77 -3.23 -4.33
C GLU A 72 19.73 -4.37 -3.91
N THR A 73 20.84 -4.54 -4.63
CA THR A 73 21.82 -5.62 -4.38
C THR A 73 22.53 -5.49 -3.03
N GLN A 74 22.46 -4.31 -2.40
CA GLN A 74 23.05 -4.05 -1.08
C GLN A 74 22.14 -4.46 0.08
N PHE A 75 20.92 -4.93 -0.19
CA PHE A 75 19.98 -5.31 0.86
C PHE A 75 19.85 -6.82 0.99
N ALA A 76 19.94 -7.30 2.23
CA ALA A 76 19.72 -8.69 2.61
C ALA A 76 18.36 -8.86 3.28
N PHE A 77 17.66 -9.94 2.96
CA PHE A 77 16.41 -10.32 3.59
C PHE A 77 16.66 -11.60 4.40
N ALA A 78 16.32 -11.61 5.69
CA ALA A 78 16.53 -12.76 6.56
C ALA A 78 15.38 -12.98 7.54
N LEU A 79 14.99 -14.24 7.73
CA LEU A 79 14.08 -14.65 8.78
C LEU A 79 14.87 -14.62 10.10
N LEU A 80 14.44 -13.78 11.04
CA LEU A 80 15.07 -13.69 12.36
C LEU A 80 14.51 -14.77 13.29
N GLU A 81 13.19 -14.95 13.27
CA GLU A 81 12.53 -15.89 14.18
C GLU A 81 11.22 -16.38 13.56
N GLN A 82 11.03 -17.70 13.51
CA GLN A 82 9.75 -18.29 13.14
C GLN A 82 8.80 -18.25 14.34
N VAL A 83 7.57 -17.80 14.11
CA VAL A 83 6.55 -17.67 15.16
C VAL A 83 5.32 -18.46 14.76
N THR A 84 4.98 -19.47 15.55
CA THR A 84 3.82 -20.34 15.30
C THR A 84 2.52 -19.74 15.80
N ALA A 85 2.55 -18.99 16.90
CA ALA A 85 1.38 -18.38 17.51
C ALA A 85 1.31 -16.87 17.20
N GLU A 86 0.31 -16.49 16.40
CA GLU A 86 0.15 -15.12 15.87
C GLU A 86 0.18 -14.03 16.95
N GLN A 87 -0.37 -14.31 18.13
CA GLN A 87 -0.43 -13.36 19.25
C GLN A 87 0.94 -12.92 19.76
N HIS A 88 2.00 -13.69 19.52
CA HIS A 88 3.35 -13.35 19.98
C HIS A 88 4.12 -12.47 19.00
N LEU A 89 3.65 -12.30 17.75
CA LEU A 89 4.38 -11.58 16.71
C LEU A 89 4.77 -10.17 17.12
N LEU A 90 3.87 -9.41 17.75
CA LEU A 90 4.16 -8.02 18.14
C LEU A 90 5.19 -7.94 19.28
N THR A 91 5.08 -8.81 20.27
CA THR A 91 6.02 -8.84 21.41
C THR A 91 7.42 -9.23 20.95
N ILE A 92 7.52 -10.24 20.07
CA ILE A 92 8.80 -10.71 19.54
C ILE A 92 9.38 -9.68 18.55
N GLU A 93 8.55 -9.05 17.71
CA GLU A 93 8.98 -7.94 16.84
C GLU A 93 9.58 -6.79 17.66
N GLN A 94 8.94 -6.41 18.77
CA GLN A 94 9.44 -5.37 19.67
C GLN A 94 10.81 -5.72 20.25
N ALA A 95 11.00 -6.97 20.69
CA ALA A 95 12.27 -7.44 21.22
C ALA A 95 13.39 -7.30 20.17
N TRP A 96 13.13 -7.69 18.93
CA TRP A 96 14.10 -7.54 17.83
C TRP A 96 14.35 -6.08 17.42
N ILE A 97 13.31 -5.23 17.40
CA ILE A 97 13.47 -3.78 17.16
C ILE A 97 14.41 -3.16 18.20
N ASN A 98 14.24 -3.54 19.47
CA ASN A 98 15.07 -3.05 20.56
C ASN A 98 16.51 -3.58 20.45
N PHE A 99 16.65 -4.90 20.29
CA PHE A 99 17.95 -5.57 20.20
C PHE A 99 18.81 -5.03 19.07
N LEU A 100 18.23 -4.89 17.87
CA LEU A 100 18.94 -4.38 16.69
C LEU A 100 18.94 -2.85 16.60
N ARG A 101 18.28 -2.16 17.55
CA ARG A 101 18.09 -0.70 17.52
C ARG A 101 17.52 -0.21 16.19
N ALA A 102 16.57 -0.96 15.63
CA ALA A 102 16.09 -0.82 14.26
C ALA A 102 15.38 0.53 13.98
N TYR A 103 15.05 1.31 15.01
CA TYR A 103 14.46 2.64 14.87
C TYR A 103 15.49 3.78 14.94
N ALA A 104 16.69 3.54 15.49
CA ALA A 104 17.64 4.60 15.77
C ALA A 104 18.19 5.24 14.48
N PRO A 105 18.56 6.54 14.48
CA PRO A 105 19.12 7.25 13.32
C PRO A 105 20.26 6.51 12.62
N ARG A 106 21.17 5.91 13.41
CA ARG A 106 22.29 5.08 12.94
C ARG A 106 22.03 3.57 13.02
N GLY A 107 20.94 3.13 13.65
CA GLY A 107 20.67 1.71 13.92
C GLY A 107 19.71 1.04 12.93
N GLY A 108 18.78 1.77 12.31
CA GLY A 108 17.88 1.12 11.35
C GLY A 108 16.85 2.00 10.67
N TYR A 109 15.84 1.36 10.08
CA TYR A 109 14.85 1.99 9.20
C TYR A 109 13.41 1.92 9.70
N ASN A 110 13.14 1.35 10.88
CA ASN A 110 11.82 1.43 11.49
C ASN A 110 11.48 2.89 11.81
N THR A 111 10.25 3.30 11.47
CA THR A 111 9.79 4.68 11.68
C THR A 111 9.33 4.93 13.12
N SER A 112 9.04 3.87 13.86
CA SER A 112 8.59 3.91 15.24
C SER A 112 9.51 3.02 16.09
N PRO A 113 9.83 3.44 17.34
CA PRO A 113 10.49 2.57 18.31
C PRO A 113 9.58 1.43 18.79
N LEU A 114 8.26 1.61 18.67
CA LEU A 114 7.27 0.62 19.07
C LEU A 114 6.76 -0.17 17.86
N ALA A 115 6.74 -1.50 17.99
CA ALA A 115 6.02 -2.39 17.10
C ALA A 115 4.52 -2.10 17.19
N GLY A 116 3.83 -2.19 16.06
CA GLY A 116 2.40 -1.90 16.02
C GLY A 116 1.73 -2.56 14.82
N SER A 117 0.47 -2.94 15.01
CA SER A 117 -0.34 -3.49 13.95
C SER A 117 -1.77 -2.98 14.07
N THR A 118 -2.37 -2.61 12.94
CA THR A 118 -3.80 -2.33 12.83
C THR A 118 -4.62 -3.60 12.59
N ARG A 119 -3.97 -4.76 12.54
CA ARG A 119 -4.61 -6.06 12.27
C ARG A 119 -5.56 -6.41 13.41
N GLY A 120 -6.79 -6.79 13.06
CA GLY A 120 -7.82 -7.16 14.03
C GLY A 120 -8.51 -5.98 14.73
N ILE A 121 -7.96 -4.76 14.62
CA ILE A 121 -8.59 -3.56 15.19
C ILE A 121 -9.81 -3.19 14.35
N LYS A 122 -11.00 -3.33 14.94
CA LYS A 122 -12.25 -2.85 14.35
C LYS A 122 -12.42 -1.37 14.67
N LYS A 123 -12.77 -0.57 13.66
CA LYS A 123 -13.15 0.84 13.87
C LYS A 123 -14.46 0.90 14.68
N THR A 124 -14.58 1.88 15.57
CA THR A 124 -15.85 2.16 16.25
C THR A 124 -16.90 2.66 15.25
N PRO A 125 -18.20 2.54 15.55
CA PRO A 125 -19.26 3.14 14.72
C PRO A 125 -19.00 4.62 14.40
N ASP A 126 -18.58 5.42 15.40
CA ASP A 126 -18.26 6.84 15.20
C ASP A 126 -17.05 7.08 14.29
N GLN A 127 -16.05 6.19 14.34
CA GLN A 127 -14.90 6.27 13.43
C GLN A 127 -15.29 5.88 12.00
N ILE A 128 -16.22 4.93 11.85
CA ILE A 128 -16.78 4.56 10.55
C ILE A 128 -17.58 5.72 9.98
N GLU A 129 -18.44 6.36 10.78
CA GLU A 129 -19.30 7.45 10.34
C GLU A 129 -18.49 8.71 9.99
N ARG A 130 -17.56 9.13 10.85
CA ARG A 130 -16.65 10.25 10.53
C ARG A 130 -15.87 10.01 9.24
N HIS A 131 -15.43 8.77 9.02
CA HIS A 131 -14.74 8.42 7.78
C HIS A 131 -15.67 8.49 6.57
N ARG A 132 -16.94 8.06 6.68
CA ARG A 132 -17.93 8.20 5.61
C ARG A 132 -18.23 9.66 5.29
N GLN A 133 -18.45 10.49 6.30
CA GLN A 133 -18.67 11.93 6.15
C GLN A 133 -17.48 12.60 5.45
N GLN A 134 -16.26 12.35 5.93
CA GLN A 134 -15.05 12.87 5.29
C GLN A 134 -14.92 12.43 3.82
N MET A 135 -15.26 11.17 3.52
CA MET A 135 -15.24 10.66 2.14
C MET A 135 -16.33 11.30 1.27
N HIS A 136 -17.50 11.60 1.85
CA HIS A 136 -18.58 12.33 1.17
C HIS A 136 -18.19 13.78 0.89
N GLU A 137 -17.67 14.50 1.88
CA GLU A 137 -17.21 15.88 1.75
C GLU A 137 -16.07 16.02 0.76
N SER A 138 -15.11 15.10 0.76
CA SER A 138 -13.98 15.11 -0.18
C SER A 138 -14.31 14.52 -1.56
N ALA A 139 -15.48 13.92 -1.74
CA ALA A 139 -15.91 13.40 -3.02
C ALA A 139 -16.05 14.54 -4.04
N HIS A 140 -15.46 14.31 -5.21
CA HIS A 140 -15.64 15.17 -6.37
C HIS A 140 -16.52 14.44 -7.39
N PRO A 141 -17.73 14.94 -7.66
CA PRO A 141 -18.63 14.29 -8.58
C PRO A 141 -18.10 14.37 -10.03
N TYR A 142 -18.60 13.48 -10.87
CA TYR A 142 -18.27 13.39 -12.30
C TYR A 142 -19.54 13.53 -13.12
N PHE A 143 -19.48 14.31 -14.19
CA PHE A 143 -20.48 14.17 -15.25
C PHE A 143 -20.11 12.97 -16.10
N VAL A 144 -21.03 12.02 -16.23
CA VAL A 144 -20.85 10.81 -17.02
C VAL A 144 -21.87 10.82 -18.14
N LYS A 145 -21.38 10.75 -19.37
CA LYS A 145 -22.18 10.54 -20.57
C LYS A 145 -22.17 9.05 -20.92
N HIS A 146 -23.36 8.48 -21.00
CA HIS A 146 -23.65 7.10 -21.34
C HIS A 146 -23.56 6.87 -22.86
N PRO A 147 -23.39 5.61 -23.31
CA PRO A 147 -23.38 5.26 -24.73
C PRO A 147 -24.67 5.64 -25.47
N ASP A 148 -25.81 5.67 -24.77
CA ASP A 148 -27.12 6.09 -25.29
C ASP A 148 -27.28 7.63 -25.41
N GLY A 149 -26.27 8.39 -25.00
CA GLY A 149 -26.25 9.85 -25.03
C GLY A 149 -26.73 10.52 -23.75
N ARG A 150 -27.34 9.79 -22.81
CA ARG A 150 -27.78 10.32 -21.50
C ARG A 150 -26.59 10.80 -20.70
N THR A 151 -26.74 11.90 -19.98
CA THR A 151 -25.71 12.41 -19.06
C THR A 151 -26.26 12.50 -17.64
N GLU A 152 -25.48 12.06 -16.67
CA GLU A 152 -25.84 12.19 -15.24
C GLU A 152 -24.64 12.63 -14.39
N LEU A 153 -24.94 13.27 -13.26
CA LEU A 153 -23.95 13.63 -12.26
C LEU A 153 -23.77 12.46 -11.28
N VAL A 154 -22.55 11.94 -11.23
CA VAL A 154 -22.18 10.76 -10.47
C VAL A 154 -21.32 11.18 -9.27
N PRO A 155 -21.79 11.04 -8.02
CA PRO A 155 -21.05 11.47 -6.83
C PRO A 155 -19.78 10.65 -6.59
N ASN A 156 -19.84 9.37 -6.95
CA ASN A 156 -18.74 8.43 -6.75
C ASN A 156 -18.53 7.59 -8.00
N ILE A 157 -17.55 8.00 -8.82
CA ILE A 157 -17.19 7.30 -10.05
C ILE A 157 -16.79 5.83 -9.82
N GLY A 158 -16.33 5.49 -8.61
CA GLY A 158 -15.98 4.12 -8.24
C GLY A 158 -17.22 3.23 -8.09
N LEU A 159 -18.21 3.70 -7.33
CA LEU A 159 -19.48 2.97 -7.16
C LEU A 159 -20.24 2.86 -8.49
N PHE A 160 -20.27 3.95 -9.27
CA PHE A 160 -20.85 3.92 -10.62
C PHE A 160 -20.16 2.91 -11.52
N ALA A 161 -18.82 2.86 -11.49
CA ALA A 161 -18.08 1.90 -12.29
C ALA A 161 -18.44 0.46 -11.92
N GLN A 162 -18.54 0.16 -10.62
CA GLN A 162 -18.91 -1.16 -10.13
C GLN A 162 -20.32 -1.56 -10.60
N ALA A 163 -21.30 -0.67 -10.44
CA ALA A 163 -22.69 -0.93 -10.81
C ALA A 163 -22.88 -1.19 -12.32
N ASN A 164 -22.01 -0.62 -13.16
CA ASN A 164 -22.10 -0.72 -14.63
C ASN A 164 -21.05 -1.67 -15.25
N GLY A 165 -20.31 -2.45 -14.45
CA GLY A 165 -19.28 -3.35 -14.96
C GLY A 165 -18.11 -2.65 -15.68
N LEU A 166 -17.77 -1.44 -15.23
CA LEU A 166 -16.71 -0.57 -15.76
C LEU A 166 -15.46 -0.56 -14.87
N SER A 167 -14.36 -0.04 -15.40
CA SER A 167 -13.12 0.16 -14.65
C SER A 167 -13.07 1.60 -14.14
N ALA A 168 -13.15 1.78 -12.83
CA ALA A 168 -13.04 3.10 -12.20
C ALA A 168 -11.72 3.79 -12.56
N SER A 169 -10.62 3.03 -12.69
CA SER A 169 -9.32 3.56 -13.10
C SER A 169 -9.35 4.09 -14.53
N ASN A 170 -9.98 3.37 -15.45
CA ASN A 170 -10.11 3.86 -16.84
C ASN A 170 -11.04 5.07 -16.92
N LEU A 171 -12.17 5.08 -16.19
CA LEU A 171 -13.04 6.25 -16.14
C LEU A 171 -12.32 7.48 -15.57
N ARG A 172 -11.49 7.32 -14.53
CA ARG A 172 -10.66 8.44 -14.03
C ARG A 172 -9.67 8.95 -15.06
N ARG A 173 -9.10 8.06 -15.90
CA ARG A 173 -8.25 8.47 -17.03
C ARG A 173 -9.04 9.22 -18.10
N VAL A 174 -10.28 8.79 -18.38
CA VAL A 174 -11.19 9.52 -19.28
C VAL A 174 -11.47 10.92 -18.74
N GLY A 175 -11.85 11.03 -17.47
CA GLY A 175 -12.07 12.31 -16.80
C GLY A 175 -10.84 13.20 -16.67
N ALA A 176 -9.64 12.64 -16.84
CA ALA A 176 -8.36 13.37 -16.90
C ALA A 176 -7.90 13.66 -18.33
N GLY A 177 -8.70 13.33 -19.36
CA GLY A 177 -8.35 13.51 -20.77
C GLY A 177 -7.28 12.55 -21.30
N GLN A 178 -6.87 11.56 -20.51
CA GLN A 178 -5.83 10.58 -20.87
C GLN A 178 -6.37 9.40 -21.69
N GLN A 179 -7.68 9.33 -21.86
CA GLN A 179 -8.38 8.32 -22.63
C GLN A 179 -9.67 8.93 -23.19
N ALA A 180 -10.00 8.67 -24.45
CA ALA A 180 -11.19 9.27 -25.06
C ALA A 180 -12.50 8.77 -24.42
N MET A 181 -12.60 7.46 -24.15
CA MET A 181 -13.79 6.83 -23.58
C MET A 181 -13.45 5.47 -22.96
N HIS A 182 -14.33 4.92 -22.11
CA HIS A 182 -14.22 3.56 -21.58
C HIS A 182 -15.56 2.82 -21.77
N LYS A 183 -15.58 1.81 -22.64
CA LYS A 183 -16.78 1.06 -23.03
C LYS A 183 -17.96 1.96 -23.48
N GLY A 184 -17.66 3.00 -24.25
CA GLY A 184 -18.65 3.97 -24.74
C GLY A 184 -19.04 5.06 -23.72
N TYR A 185 -18.55 4.99 -22.47
CA TYR A 185 -18.76 6.03 -21.48
C TYR A 185 -17.69 7.10 -21.59
N TRP A 186 -18.13 8.36 -21.60
CA TRP A 186 -17.28 9.53 -21.44
C TRP A 186 -17.55 10.17 -20.08
N CYS A 187 -16.54 10.77 -19.45
CA CYS A 187 -16.77 11.53 -18.23
C CYS A 187 -15.78 12.69 -18.06
N ARG A 188 -16.15 13.64 -17.19
CA ARG A 188 -15.27 14.69 -16.66
C ARG A 188 -15.57 14.93 -15.19
N LYS A 189 -14.60 15.50 -14.47
CA LYS A 189 -14.89 16.02 -13.12
C LYS A 189 -15.86 17.19 -13.21
N ALA A 190 -16.77 17.28 -12.25
CA ALA A 190 -17.57 18.48 -12.02
C ALA A 190 -16.65 19.63 -11.60
N THR A 191 -16.98 20.85 -12.02
CA THR A 191 -16.34 22.07 -11.53
C THR A 191 -16.70 22.31 -10.06
N GLU A 192 -15.97 23.18 -9.38
CA GLU A 192 -16.26 23.51 -7.98
C GLU A 192 -17.65 24.16 -7.82
N GLN A 193 -18.09 24.95 -8.80
CA GLN A 193 -19.44 25.52 -8.83
C GLN A 193 -20.50 24.41 -8.95
N GLU A 194 -20.34 23.49 -9.91
CA GLU A 194 -21.25 22.35 -10.10
C GLU A 194 -21.27 21.44 -8.86
N ARG A 195 -20.12 21.24 -8.22
CA ARG A 195 -19.99 20.45 -6.99
C ARG A 195 -20.70 21.11 -5.80
N ARG A 196 -20.57 22.43 -5.63
CA ARG A 196 -21.26 23.17 -4.56
C ARG A 196 -22.77 23.14 -4.74
N SER A 197 -23.26 23.32 -5.97
CA SER A 197 -24.71 23.20 -6.27
C SER A 197 -25.26 21.79 -6.03
N PHE A 198 -24.40 20.75 -6.10
CA PHE A 198 -24.80 19.37 -5.83
C PHE A 198 -24.80 19.01 -4.33
N LEU A 199 -23.95 19.65 -3.52
CA LEU A 199 -23.81 19.38 -2.08
C LEU A 199 -24.69 20.29 -1.19
N ALA A 200 -25.30 21.34 -1.77
CA ALA A 200 -26.26 22.21 -1.11
C ALA A 200 -27.65 21.57 -1.04
#